data_AF-A0AAV4RZC1-F1
#
_entry.id   AF-A0AAV4RZC1-F1
#
_cell.length_a   1.000
_cell.length_b   1.000
_cell.length_c   1.000
_cell.angle_alpha   90.00
_cell.angle_beta   90.00
_cell.angle_gamma   90.00
#
_symmetry.space_group_name_H-M   'P 1'
#
loop_
_entity.id
_entity.type
_entity.pdbx_description
1 polymer ?
#
loop_
_entity_poly.entity_id
_entity_poly.type
_entity_poly.pdbx_seq_one_letter_code
_entity_poly.pdbx_strand_id
1 'polypeptide(L)' 'MGNVSHVLPSIHPFYAIPSEGVNHTTGFTDASGSAQALGPTLLVSKSLAMTALVVYRSAQVLQDVKRDFENDMKDNL' A
#
# COMPACT_ATOMS: atom_id res chain seq x y z
N MET A 1 8.50 -3.88 3.46
CA MET A 1 7.79 -5.05 4.04
C MET A 1 8.07 -5.12 5.53
N GLY A 2 7.26 -5.83 6.31
CA GLY A 2 7.35 -5.83 7.78
C GLY A 2 6.73 -7.08 8.39
N ASN A 3 6.61 -7.17 9.71
CA ASN A 3 6.25 -8.40 10.42
C ASN A 3 4.97 -9.09 9.89
N VAL A 4 3.95 -8.32 9.51
CA VAL A 4 2.67 -8.86 8.98
C VAL A 4 2.87 -9.59 7.64
N SER A 5 3.80 -9.13 6.82
CA SER A 5 4.04 -9.76 5.52
C SER A 5 4.74 -11.10 5.58
N HIS A 6 5.13 -11.57 6.77
CA HIS A 6 5.64 -12.93 6.97
C HIS A 6 4.53 -13.93 7.31
N VAL A 7 3.32 -13.44 7.61
CA VAL A 7 2.19 -14.28 8.04
C VAL A 7 0.99 -14.17 7.11
N LEU A 8 0.85 -13.06 6.37
CA LEU A 8 -0.28 -12.81 5.46
C LEU A 8 0.16 -12.06 4.20
N PRO A 9 -0.52 -12.27 3.06
CA PRO A 9 -0.34 -11.44 1.87
C PRO A 9 -0.52 -9.95 2.22
N SER A 10 0.46 -9.13 1.88
CA SER A 10 0.54 -7.73 2.34
C SER A 10 1.12 -6.84 1.26
N ILE A 11 0.68 -5.57 1.24
CA ILE A 11 1.27 -4.52 0.40
C ILE A 11 1.68 -3.33 1.27
N HIS A 12 2.78 -2.66 0.90
CA HIS A 12 3.20 -1.40 1.52
C HIS A 12 3.51 -0.37 0.41
N PRO A 13 2.47 0.14 -0.27
CA PRO A 13 2.64 1.06 -1.39
C PRO A 13 3.04 2.45 -0.90
N PHE A 14 3.81 3.14 -1.73
CA PHE A 14 4.13 4.55 -1.55
C PHE A 14 3.37 5.40 -2.56
N TYR A 15 3.06 6.63 -2.19
CA TYR A 15 2.55 7.64 -3.11
C TYR A 15 3.23 8.98 -2.84
N ALA A 16 3.25 9.84 -3.86
CA ALA A 16 3.92 11.12 -3.78
C ALA A 16 3.09 12.15 -3.01
N ILE A 17 3.74 12.81 -2.06
CA ILE A 17 3.33 14.10 -1.50
C ILE A 17 4.43 15.08 -1.94
N PRO A 18 4.11 16.11 -2.75
CA PRO A 18 5.10 17.10 -3.15
C PRO A 18 5.57 17.90 -1.93
N SER A 19 6.86 17.79 -1.60
CA SER A 19 7.45 18.41 -0.41
C SER A 19 8.86 18.92 -0.69
N GLU A 20 9.24 20.00 0.01
CA GLU A 20 10.65 20.42 0.09
C GLU A 20 11.35 19.62 1.20
N GLY A 21 11.63 18.35 0.90
CA GLY A 21 12.30 17.42 1.83
C GLY A 21 11.73 16.00 1.77
N VAL A 22 12.44 15.04 2.35
CA VAL A 22 12.02 13.63 2.45
C VAL A 22 11.23 13.37 3.73
N ASN A 23 10.64 12.17 3.86
CA ASN A 23 10.05 11.73 5.12
C ASN A 23 11.03 11.92 6.30
N HIS A 24 10.50 12.29 7.47
CA HIS A 24 11.28 12.68 8.67
C HIS A 24 11.97 14.06 8.59
N THR A 25 11.45 14.99 7.79
CA THR A 25 11.87 16.39 7.78
C THR A 25 10.69 17.31 8.12
N THR A 26 10.95 18.53 8.59
CA THR A 26 9.91 19.55 8.83
C THR A 26 9.18 19.90 7.53
N GLY A 27 9.89 19.99 6.40
CA GLY A 27 9.28 20.25 5.09
C GLY A 27 8.29 19.17 4.66
N PHE A 28 8.55 17.90 4.98
CA PHE A 28 7.58 16.83 4.74
C PHE A 28 6.40 16.87 5.72
N THR A 29 6.61 17.26 6.98
CA THR A 29 5.53 17.50 7.94
C THR A 29 4.55 18.54 7.40
N ASP A 30 5.04 19.69 6.97
CA ASP A 30 4.22 20.78 6.43
C ASP A 30 3.48 20.34 5.16
N ALA A 31 4.19 19.70 4.22
CA ALA A 31 3.60 19.22 2.98
C ALA A 31 2.52 18.15 3.21
N SER A 32 2.74 17.22 4.15
CA SER A 32 1.79 16.14 4.46
C SER A 32 0.49 16.64 5.09
N GLY A 33 0.54 17.78 5.80
CA GLY A 33 -0.64 18.45 6.37
C GLY A 33 -1.34 19.44 5.41
N SER A 34 -0.81 19.61 4.19
CA SER A 34 -1.31 20.63 3.26
C SER A 34 -2.57 20.20 2.51
N ALA A 35 -3.34 21.18 2.02
CA ALA A 35 -4.49 20.92 1.16
C ALA A 35 -4.10 20.23 -0.17
N GLN A 36 -2.88 20.45 -0.65
CA GLN A 36 -2.34 19.85 -1.86
C GLN A 36 -2.13 18.33 -1.69
N ALA A 37 -1.84 17.85 -0.48
CA ALA A 37 -1.70 16.42 -0.20
C ALA A 37 -3.05 15.68 -0.24
N LEU A 38 -4.16 16.36 0.03
CA LEU A 38 -5.49 15.72 0.14
C LEU A 38 -5.93 15.02 -1.17
N GLY A 39 -5.66 15.63 -2.32
CA GLY A 39 -6.01 15.05 -3.62
C GLY A 39 -5.33 13.68 -3.86
N PRO A 40 -3.98 13.62 -3.83
CA PRO A 40 -3.23 12.36 -3.89
C PRO A 40 -3.64 11.35 -2.82
N THR A 41 -3.83 11.78 -1.55
CA THR A 41 -4.26 10.90 -0.47
C THR A 41 -5.62 10.27 -0.75
N LEU A 42 -6.59 11.06 -1.24
CA LEU A 42 -7.93 10.55 -1.56
C LEU A 42 -7.90 9.58 -2.75
N LEU A 43 -7.09 9.87 -3.77
CA LEU A 43 -6.92 8.99 -4.92
C LEU A 43 -6.38 7.62 -4.47
N VAL A 44 -5.31 7.62 -3.68
CA VAL A 44 -4.68 6.37 -3.21
C VAL A 44 -5.59 5.61 -2.25
N SER A 45 -6.32 6.32 -1.38
CA SER A 45 -7.32 5.71 -0.50
C SER A 45 -8.41 4.97 -1.29
N LYS A 46 -8.90 5.57 -2.38
CA LYS A 46 -9.85 4.92 -3.28
C LYS A 46 -9.23 3.71 -3.99
N SER A 47 -8.00 3.82 -4.46
CA SER A 47 -7.28 2.70 -5.07
C SER A 47 -7.16 1.51 -4.12
N LEU A 48 -6.78 1.74 -2.84
CA LEU A 48 -6.71 0.69 -1.82
C LEU A 48 -8.08 0.03 -1.57
N ALA A 49 -9.15 0.84 -1.47
CA ALA A 49 -10.51 0.30 -1.32
C ALA A 49 -10.94 -0.53 -2.53
N MET A 50 -10.61 -0.08 -3.74
CA MET A 50 -10.90 -0.84 -4.96
C MET A 50 -10.09 -2.13 -5.05
N THR A 51 -8.82 -2.14 -4.63
CA THR A 51 -8.01 -3.37 -4.51
C THR A 51 -8.68 -4.37 -3.58
N ALA A 52 -9.13 -3.93 -2.39
CA ALA A 52 -9.85 -4.80 -1.47
C ALA A 52 -11.14 -5.34 -2.08
N LEU A 53 -11.91 -4.51 -2.79
CA LEU A 53 -13.12 -4.95 -3.49
C LEU A 53 -12.85 -5.99 -4.57
N VAL A 54 -11.77 -5.84 -5.35
CA VAL A 54 -11.38 -6.81 -6.38
C VAL A 54 -11.06 -8.17 -5.74
N VAL A 55 -10.25 -8.17 -4.67
CA VAL A 55 -9.90 -9.39 -3.93
C VAL A 55 -11.15 -10.02 -3.29
N TYR A 56 -12.03 -9.21 -2.71
CA TYR A 56 -13.24 -9.70 -2.05
C TYR A 56 -14.27 -10.29 -3.03
N ARG A 57 -14.42 -9.68 -4.21
CA ARG A 57 -15.46 -10.07 -5.19
C ARG A 57 -15.02 -11.20 -6.13
N SER A 58 -13.73 -11.47 -6.26
CA SER A 58 -13.22 -12.50 -7.15
C SER A 58 -12.54 -13.62 -6.38
N ALA A 59 -13.19 -14.77 -6.31
CA ALA A 59 -12.62 -15.97 -5.69
C ALA A 59 -11.30 -16.39 -6.36
N GLN A 60 -11.19 -16.21 -7.68
CA GLN A 60 -9.97 -16.48 -8.43
C GLN A 60 -8.82 -15.58 -7.97
N VAL A 61 -9.04 -14.26 -7.89
CA VAL A 61 -8.00 -13.32 -7.44
C VAL A 61 -7.58 -13.60 -6.01
N LEU A 62 -8.51 -13.93 -5.12
CA LEU A 62 -8.19 -14.31 -3.75
C LEU A 62 -7.32 -15.57 -3.69
N GLN A 63 -7.62 -16.57 -4.53
CA GLN A 63 -6.81 -17.80 -4.63
C GLN A 63 -5.42 -17.50 -5.18
N ASP A 64 -5.31 -16.62 -6.17
CA ASP A 64 -4.04 -16.24 -6.77
C ASP A 64 -3.15 -15.51 -5.76
N VAL A 65 -3.68 -14.50 -5.05
CA VAL A 65 -2.94 -13.77 -4.00
C VAL A 65 -2.42 -14.70 -2.89
N LYS A 66 -3.22 -15.70 -2.49
CA LYS A 66 -2.79 -16.69 -1.49
C LYS A 66 -1.69 -17.60 -2.02
N ARG A 67 -1.84 -18.09 -3.24
CA ARG A 67 -0.85 -18.96 -3.89
C ARG A 67 0.48 -18.25 -4.08
N ASP A 68 0.44 -16.99 -4.53
CA ASP A 68 1.65 -16.20 -4.74
C ASP A 68 2.38 -15.98 -3.41
N PHE A 69 1.64 -15.64 -2.34
CA PHE A 69 2.20 -15.56 -0.99
C PHE A 69 2.80 -16.88 -0.50
N GLU A 70 2.12 -18.01 -0.71
CA GLU A 70 2.66 -19.33 -0.35
C GLU A 70 3.93 -19.67 -1.11
N ASN A 71 4.07 -19.23 -2.36
CA ASN A 71 5.28 -19.41 -3.14
C ASN A 71 6.42 -18.50 -2.62
N ASP A 72 6.15 -17.22 -2.40
CA ASP A 72 7.12 -16.28 -1.82
C ASP A 72 7.66 -16.77 -0.46
N MET A 73 6.81 -17.39 0.36
CA MET A 73 7.21 -17.95 1.66
C MET A 73 8.00 -19.27 1.54
N LYS A 74 7.83 -20.04 0.46
CA LYS A 74 8.58 -21.28 0.19
C LYS A 74 9.94 -21.00 -0.44
N ASP A 75 9.97 -20.02 -1.34
CA ASP A 75 11.19 -19.62 -2.04
C ASP A 75 12.19 -18.95 -1.08
N ASN A 76 11.74 -18.67 0.16
CA ASN A 76 12.43 -17.88 1.17
C ASN A 76 12.82 -16.50 0.62
N LEU A 77 13.06 -15.56 1.52
CA LEU A 77 14.09 -14.57 1.21
C LEU A 77 15.43 -15.27 1.02
#